data_AF-A0A8A3PJ43-F1
#
_entry.id   AF-A0A8A3PJ43-F1
#
_cell.length_a   1.000
_cell.length_b   1.000
_cell.length_c   1.000
_cell.angle_alpha   90.00
_cell.angle_beta   90.00
_cell.angle_gamma   90.00
#
_symmetry.space_group_name_H-M   'P 1'
#
loop_
_entity.id
_entity.type
_entity.pdbx_description
1 polymer ?
#
loop_
_entity_poly.entity_id
_entity_poly.type
_entity_poly.pdbx_seq_one_letter_code
_entity_poly.pdbx_strand_id
1 'polypeptide(L)'
;MTSTENKAGDDLATLKSTVETTISLIQQLQAFANAPEDTKEGSAEEEPKPKHADVNAIDLAHDSASLIRAHSTKLSLLIVNKPFTASAINQVLREIIAGPLPGLASAVEICNAERYTKTMSEELQWRVTKVLTELSTLINAIPLDGKTLSDDKKNGTGKSNGKGSLASTGIVWDACDSVIALKTLGVAGLAMKKAEEYRDLVKDALEELQAWAEEESDDEDDDEDSGDEGDEKKDAQDIVDDFFGSQRHIPKDDPEKIREKLESSMKRLRLIVLMYQAVVKRRFNTLPYLPHPELPAQLKEKSSEDPGIVECLDEVLVRMKKITDLTDDLASAFYELDSATIDKLMDETWFTGFATIELLIKNWEGQKDDFTTWAYKFQLAMKKGW
;
A
#
# COMPACT_ATOMS: atom_id res chain seq x y z
N MET A 1 -26.89 -45.25 25.09
CA MET A 1 -26.30 -44.12 25.83
C MET A 1 -24.77 -44.19 25.76
N THR A 2 -24.14 -45.31 26.14
CA THR A 2 -22.68 -45.53 26.04
C THR A 2 -22.07 -45.35 24.64
N SER A 3 -22.70 -45.83 23.56
CA SER A 3 -22.16 -45.63 22.20
C SER A 3 -22.22 -44.17 21.70
N THR A 4 -23.16 -43.38 22.20
CA THR A 4 -23.33 -41.96 21.80
C THR A 4 -22.36 -41.06 22.55
N GLU A 5 -22.10 -41.36 23.83
CA GLU A 5 -21.09 -40.67 24.64
C GLU A 5 -19.67 -40.95 24.14
N ASN A 6 -19.37 -42.20 23.76
CA ASN A 6 -18.08 -42.53 23.13
C ASN A 6 -17.86 -41.77 21.81
N LYS A 7 -18.89 -41.71 20.95
CA LYS A 7 -18.82 -40.97 19.68
C LYS A 7 -18.58 -39.47 19.88
N ALA A 8 -19.25 -38.84 20.85
CA ALA A 8 -19.04 -37.44 21.17
C ALA A 8 -17.62 -37.16 21.70
N GLY A 9 -17.06 -38.08 22.49
CA GLY A 9 -15.68 -38.03 22.94
C GLY A 9 -14.67 -38.13 21.78
N ASP A 10 -14.90 -39.07 20.87
CA ASP A 10 -14.06 -39.28 19.67
C ASP A 10 -14.12 -38.08 18.72
N ASP A 11 -15.29 -37.50 18.52
CA ASP A 11 -15.48 -36.29 17.70
C ASP A 11 -14.72 -35.09 18.28
N LEU A 12 -14.71 -34.95 19.62
CA LEU A 12 -13.98 -33.88 20.30
C LEU A 12 -12.46 -34.08 20.26
N ALA A 13 -11.98 -35.32 20.40
CA ALA A 13 -10.56 -35.65 20.25
C ALA A 13 -10.07 -35.35 18.82
N THR A 14 -10.89 -35.73 17.82
CA THR A 14 -10.64 -35.41 16.41
C THR A 14 -10.59 -33.90 16.18
N LEU A 15 -11.45 -33.13 16.86
CA LEU A 15 -11.44 -31.68 16.78
C LEU A 15 -10.15 -31.04 17.28
N LYS A 16 -9.65 -31.48 18.43
CA LYS A 16 -8.37 -30.97 18.96
C LYS A 16 -7.24 -31.15 17.94
N SER A 17 -7.09 -32.37 17.42
CA SER A 17 -6.06 -32.68 16.41
C SER A 17 -6.26 -31.89 15.11
N THR A 18 -7.51 -31.71 14.65
CA THR A 18 -7.81 -30.96 13.43
C THR A 18 -7.49 -29.47 13.60
N VAL A 19 -7.81 -28.87 14.75
CA VAL A 19 -7.46 -27.48 15.08
C VAL A 19 -5.95 -27.28 15.08
N GLU A 20 -5.21 -28.15 15.79
CA GLU A 20 -3.73 -28.11 15.84
C GLU A 20 -3.12 -28.23 14.44
N THR A 21 -3.62 -29.16 13.62
CA THR A 21 -3.17 -29.36 12.23
C THR A 21 -3.45 -28.13 11.38
N THR A 22 -4.64 -27.53 11.51
CA THR A 22 -5.01 -26.33 10.74
C THR A 22 -4.10 -25.15 11.09
N ILE A 23 -3.85 -24.92 12.38
CA ILE A 23 -2.95 -23.86 12.84
C ILE A 23 -1.52 -24.09 12.34
N SER A 24 -1.03 -25.32 12.45
CA SER A 24 0.31 -25.67 11.97
C SER A 24 0.47 -25.44 10.47
N LEU A 25 -0.54 -25.82 9.67
CA LEU A 25 -0.56 -25.54 8.24
C LEU A 25 -0.54 -24.04 7.98
N ILE A 26 -1.39 -23.26 8.66
CA ILE A 26 -1.41 -21.79 8.50
C ILE A 26 -0.02 -21.19 8.79
N GLN A 27 0.65 -21.63 9.86
CA GLN A 27 1.99 -21.16 10.20
C GLN A 27 3.02 -21.49 9.10
N GLN A 28 2.95 -22.69 8.52
CA GLN A 28 3.80 -23.08 7.40
C GLN A 28 3.54 -22.21 6.17
N LEU A 29 2.27 -21.95 5.84
CA LEU A 29 1.88 -21.10 4.72
C LEU A 29 2.29 -19.63 4.93
N GLN A 30 2.20 -19.12 6.17
CA GLN A 30 2.70 -17.78 6.51
C GLN A 30 4.22 -17.69 6.35
N ALA A 31 4.96 -18.71 6.82
CA ALA A 31 6.41 -18.76 6.66
C ALA A 31 6.80 -18.81 5.17
N PHE A 32 6.09 -19.61 4.37
CA PHE A 32 6.26 -19.66 2.92
C PHE A 32 5.96 -18.31 2.26
N ALA A 33 4.81 -17.71 2.58
CA ALA A 33 4.41 -16.42 2.02
C ALA A 33 5.48 -15.36 2.30
N ASN A 34 5.99 -15.28 3.53
CA ASN A 34 6.97 -14.28 3.96
C ASN A 34 8.42 -14.60 3.55
N ALA A 35 8.70 -15.76 2.97
CA ALA A 35 10.04 -16.08 2.50
C ALA A 35 10.47 -15.16 1.34
N PRO A 36 11.75 -14.75 1.26
CA PRO A 36 12.28 -14.03 0.10
C PRO A 36 12.07 -14.81 -1.20
N GLU A 37 11.88 -14.12 -2.33
CA GLU A 37 11.66 -14.75 -3.64
C GLU A 37 12.80 -15.74 -4.00
N ASP A 38 14.06 -15.40 -3.73
CA ASP A 38 15.22 -16.29 -3.93
C ASP A 38 15.14 -17.62 -3.16
N THR A 39 14.39 -17.64 -2.05
CA THR A 39 14.22 -18.83 -1.21
C THR A 39 13.04 -19.69 -1.67
N LYS A 40 12.10 -19.11 -2.43
CA LYS A 40 10.93 -19.82 -3.00
C LYS A 40 11.30 -20.62 -4.26
N GLU A 41 12.43 -20.29 -4.90
CA GLU A 41 12.95 -21.01 -6.08
C GLU A 41 13.88 -22.20 -5.73
N GLY A 42 14.35 -22.30 -4.49
CA GLY A 42 15.35 -23.28 -4.08
C GLY A 42 14.79 -24.64 -3.63
N SER A 43 14.25 -25.46 -4.53
CA SER A 43 14.05 -26.93 -4.34
C SER A 43 13.64 -27.71 -5.60
N ALA A 44 13.87 -27.21 -6.82
CA ALA A 44 13.61 -27.98 -8.05
C ALA A 44 14.92 -28.23 -8.80
N GLU A 45 15.46 -29.46 -8.66
CA GLU A 45 16.24 -30.08 -9.75
C GLU A 45 15.44 -29.99 -11.05
N GLU A 46 16.13 -29.95 -12.19
CA GLU A 46 15.64 -29.77 -13.57
C GLU A 46 14.47 -30.71 -13.98
N GLU A 47 13.29 -30.53 -13.41
CA GLU A 47 12.03 -31.05 -13.93
C GLU A 47 11.34 -29.98 -14.79
N PRO A 48 10.66 -30.39 -15.88
CA PRO A 48 10.03 -29.44 -16.79
C PRO A 48 8.97 -28.66 -16.02
N LYS A 49 9.19 -27.34 -15.84
CA LYS A 49 8.24 -26.40 -15.23
C LYS A 49 6.82 -26.79 -15.66
N PRO A 50 5.92 -27.19 -14.75
CA PRO A 50 4.54 -27.44 -15.13
C PRO A 50 4.02 -26.17 -15.80
N LYS A 51 3.38 -26.33 -16.95
CA LYS A 51 2.77 -25.22 -17.67
C LYS A 51 1.65 -24.63 -16.81
N HIS A 52 1.96 -23.69 -15.90
CA HIS A 52 0.99 -22.86 -15.18
C HIS A 52 0.29 -21.85 -16.11
N ALA A 53 0.23 -22.14 -17.41
CA ALA A 53 -0.08 -21.18 -18.46
C ALA A 53 -1.49 -20.57 -18.32
N ASP A 54 -2.45 -21.28 -17.70
CA ASP A 54 -3.86 -20.86 -17.66
C ASP A 54 -4.39 -20.43 -16.29
N VAL A 55 -3.64 -20.56 -15.19
CA VAL A 55 -4.16 -20.17 -13.87
C VAL A 55 -3.85 -18.70 -13.60
N ASN A 56 -4.92 -17.90 -13.42
CA ASN A 56 -4.83 -16.53 -12.97
C ASN A 56 -4.76 -16.50 -11.43
N ALA A 57 -3.68 -15.94 -10.90
CA ALA A 57 -3.41 -15.88 -9.46
C ALA A 57 -4.45 -15.04 -8.71
N ILE A 58 -4.90 -13.94 -9.31
CA ILE A 58 -5.86 -13.02 -8.69
C ILE A 58 -7.24 -13.68 -8.62
N ASP A 59 -7.63 -14.44 -9.66
CA ASP A 59 -8.87 -15.22 -9.64
C ASP A 59 -8.82 -16.32 -8.58
N LEU A 60 -7.71 -17.06 -8.50
CA LEU A 60 -7.52 -18.11 -7.50
C LEU A 60 -7.55 -17.53 -6.07
N ALA A 61 -6.89 -16.39 -5.85
CA ALA A 61 -6.91 -15.68 -4.57
C ALA A 61 -8.32 -15.23 -4.19
N HIS A 62 -9.05 -14.65 -5.15
CA HIS A 62 -10.43 -14.21 -4.97
C HIS A 62 -11.34 -15.36 -4.53
N ASP A 63 -11.31 -16.48 -5.25
CA ASP A 63 -12.19 -17.61 -4.97
C ASP A 63 -11.84 -18.28 -3.63
N SER A 64 -10.54 -18.42 -3.35
CA SER A 64 -10.05 -18.96 -2.08
C SER A 64 -10.42 -18.06 -0.89
N ALA A 65 -10.25 -16.74 -1.00
CA ALA A 65 -10.65 -15.78 0.03
C ALA A 65 -12.18 -15.78 0.23
N SER A 66 -12.96 -15.88 -0.83
CA SER A 66 -14.42 -15.97 -0.78
C SER A 66 -14.89 -17.21 0.00
N LEU A 67 -14.24 -18.36 -0.24
CA LEU A 67 -14.51 -19.60 0.49
C LEU A 67 -14.13 -19.47 1.97
N ILE A 68 -12.94 -18.91 2.29
CA ILE A 68 -12.53 -18.67 3.69
C ILE A 68 -13.52 -17.76 4.41
N ARG A 69 -14.00 -16.72 3.76
CA ARG A 69 -15.01 -15.81 4.32
C ARG A 69 -16.31 -16.54 4.66
N ALA A 70 -16.79 -17.40 3.76
CA ALA A 70 -17.98 -18.22 3.97
C ALA A 70 -17.77 -19.23 5.11
N HIS A 71 -16.63 -19.94 5.13
CA HIS A 71 -16.31 -20.90 6.18
C HIS A 71 -16.14 -20.23 7.55
N SER A 72 -15.55 -19.03 7.60
CA SER A 72 -15.42 -18.25 8.84
C SER A 72 -16.77 -17.89 9.44
N THR A 73 -17.77 -17.55 8.60
CA THR A 73 -19.16 -17.36 9.04
C THR A 73 -19.73 -18.64 9.64
N LYS A 74 -19.55 -19.77 8.96
CA LYS A 74 -20.03 -21.08 9.43
C LYS A 74 -19.36 -21.48 10.74
N LEU A 75 -18.05 -21.30 10.88
CA LEU A 75 -17.30 -21.55 12.12
C LEU A 75 -17.82 -20.68 13.25
N SER A 76 -17.95 -19.37 13.03
CA SER A 76 -18.46 -18.41 14.01
C SER A 76 -19.83 -18.82 14.55
N LEU A 77 -20.74 -19.21 13.67
CA LEU A 77 -22.07 -19.70 14.05
C LEU A 77 -22.01 -21.01 14.85
N LEU A 78 -21.13 -21.95 14.48
CA LEU A 78 -21.00 -23.25 15.15
C LEU A 78 -20.40 -23.15 16.56
N ILE A 79 -19.48 -22.20 16.79
CA ILE A 79 -18.82 -22.05 18.10
C ILE A 79 -19.64 -21.24 19.10
N VAL A 80 -20.59 -20.41 18.66
CA VAL A 80 -21.43 -19.59 19.55
C VAL A 80 -22.83 -20.14 19.82
N ASN A 81 -23.36 -21.01 18.95
CA ASN A 81 -24.73 -21.51 19.06
C ASN A 81 -24.80 -22.93 19.61
N LYS A 82 -25.80 -23.19 20.45
CA LYS A 82 -26.10 -24.53 20.97
C LYS A 82 -26.99 -25.30 19.98
N PRO A 83 -26.83 -26.63 19.85
CA PRO A 83 -25.84 -27.47 20.52
C PRO A 83 -24.44 -27.36 19.89
N PHE A 84 -23.40 -27.52 20.71
CA PHE A 84 -22.03 -27.61 20.21
C PHE A 84 -21.85 -28.89 19.38
N THR A 85 -21.37 -28.74 18.15
CA THR A 85 -21.29 -29.84 17.19
C THR A 85 -19.86 -30.00 16.67
N ALA A 86 -19.02 -30.74 17.42
CA ALA A 86 -17.60 -30.93 17.10
C ALA A 86 -17.38 -31.51 15.69
N SER A 87 -18.19 -32.46 15.26
CA SER A 87 -18.12 -33.08 13.93
C SER A 87 -18.39 -32.09 12.79
N ALA A 88 -19.30 -31.13 12.98
CA ALA A 88 -19.58 -30.09 11.99
C ALA A 88 -18.41 -29.09 11.89
N ILE A 89 -17.82 -28.71 13.02
CA ILE A 89 -16.62 -27.85 13.05
C ILE A 89 -15.46 -28.54 12.35
N ASN A 90 -15.25 -29.83 12.65
CA ASN A 90 -14.24 -30.66 11.99
C ASN A 90 -14.39 -30.70 10.47
N GLN A 91 -15.62 -30.85 9.98
CA GLN A 91 -15.88 -30.85 8.55
C GLN A 91 -15.47 -29.51 7.92
N VAL A 92 -15.82 -28.39 8.55
CA VAL A 92 -15.46 -27.06 8.04
C VAL A 92 -13.95 -26.86 8.03
N LEU A 93 -13.24 -27.25 9.09
CA LEU A 93 -11.77 -27.16 9.13
C LEU A 93 -11.12 -28.02 8.03
N ARG A 94 -11.63 -29.22 7.79
CA ARG A 94 -11.14 -30.09 6.72
C ARG A 94 -11.38 -29.49 5.32
N GLU A 95 -12.53 -28.86 5.10
CA GLU A 95 -12.83 -28.13 3.86
C GLU A 95 -11.85 -26.96 3.65
N ILE A 96 -11.55 -26.19 4.71
CA ILE A 96 -10.55 -25.10 4.68
C ILE A 96 -9.15 -25.64 4.34
N ILE A 97 -8.72 -26.73 5.00
CA ILE A 97 -7.41 -27.35 4.78
C ILE A 97 -7.27 -27.87 3.34
N ALA A 98 -8.32 -28.49 2.81
CA ALA A 98 -8.25 -29.21 1.53
C ALA A 98 -8.25 -28.30 0.30
N GLY A 99 -8.68 -27.04 0.40
CA GLY A 99 -8.84 -26.17 -0.76
C GLY A 99 -8.40 -24.74 -0.53
N PRO A 100 -9.16 -23.92 0.22
CA PRO A 100 -8.93 -22.49 0.28
C PRO A 100 -7.57 -22.07 0.85
N LEU A 101 -7.03 -22.79 1.84
CA LEU A 101 -5.70 -22.49 2.39
C LEU A 101 -4.57 -22.74 1.36
N PRO A 102 -4.44 -23.95 0.78
CA PRO A 102 -3.51 -24.17 -0.33
C PRO A 102 -3.75 -23.22 -1.51
N GLY A 103 -5.00 -22.92 -1.84
CA GLY A 103 -5.36 -22.01 -2.94
C GLY A 103 -4.78 -20.60 -2.76
N LEU A 104 -4.83 -20.04 -1.55
CA LEU A 104 -4.19 -18.76 -1.26
C LEU A 104 -2.66 -18.83 -1.39
N ALA A 105 -2.04 -19.90 -0.89
CA ALA A 105 -0.59 -20.07 -0.99
C ALA A 105 -0.12 -20.21 -2.44
N SER A 106 -0.82 -21.03 -3.23
CA SER A 106 -0.57 -21.16 -4.66
C SER A 106 -0.82 -19.86 -5.41
N ALA A 107 -1.81 -19.05 -5.01
CA ALA A 107 -2.01 -17.74 -5.62
C ALA A 107 -0.81 -16.80 -5.39
N VAL A 108 -0.24 -16.80 -4.18
CA VAL A 108 0.99 -16.04 -3.88
C VAL A 108 2.17 -16.55 -4.71
N GLU A 109 2.31 -17.86 -4.87
CA GLU A 109 3.38 -18.48 -5.68
C GLU A 109 3.24 -18.15 -7.18
N ILE A 110 2.02 -18.17 -7.72
CA ILE A 110 1.74 -17.89 -9.14
C ILE A 110 1.84 -16.39 -9.45
N CYS A 111 1.55 -15.52 -8.49
CA CYS A 111 1.61 -14.06 -8.64
C CYS A 111 3.05 -13.56 -8.53
N ASN A 112 3.89 -13.86 -9.52
CA ASN A 112 5.28 -13.40 -9.54
C ASN A 112 5.46 -12.00 -10.13
N ALA A 113 6.58 -11.36 -9.78
CA ALA A 113 6.93 -10.02 -10.20
C ALA A 113 7.02 -9.90 -11.74
N GLU A 114 7.57 -10.92 -12.43
CA GLU A 114 7.75 -10.92 -13.88
C GLU A 114 6.43 -10.83 -14.67
N ARG A 115 5.36 -11.45 -14.15
CA ARG A 115 4.08 -11.59 -14.86
C ARG A 115 3.06 -10.53 -14.42
N TYR A 116 3.09 -10.10 -13.16
CA TYR A 116 2.07 -9.22 -12.58
C TYR A 116 2.56 -7.85 -12.15
N THR A 117 3.86 -7.61 -12.02
CA THR A 117 4.55 -6.56 -11.22
C THR A 117 4.88 -7.00 -9.80
N LYS A 118 6.04 -6.56 -9.32
CA LYS A 118 6.48 -6.68 -7.93
C LYS A 118 5.49 -6.01 -6.99
N THR A 119 4.95 -4.86 -7.37
CA THR A 119 3.94 -4.17 -6.56
C THR A 119 2.71 -5.05 -6.33
N MET A 120 2.23 -5.75 -7.36
CA MET A 120 1.08 -6.66 -7.23
C MET A 120 1.42 -7.92 -6.43
N SER A 121 2.60 -8.52 -6.65
CA SER A 121 3.01 -9.72 -5.91
C SER A 121 3.13 -9.44 -4.41
N GLU A 122 3.79 -8.34 -4.04
CA GLU A 122 3.95 -7.91 -2.64
C GLU A 122 2.60 -7.56 -1.99
N GLU A 123 1.71 -6.86 -2.72
CA GLU A 123 0.39 -6.50 -2.23
C GLU A 123 -0.49 -7.75 -2.00
N LEU A 124 -0.49 -8.71 -2.94
CA LEU A 124 -1.21 -9.97 -2.76
C LEU A 124 -0.66 -10.76 -1.58
N GLN A 125 0.66 -10.92 -1.49
CA GLN A 125 1.32 -11.61 -0.39
C GLN A 125 0.94 -10.99 0.95
N TRP A 126 1.01 -9.67 1.08
CA TRP A 126 0.65 -8.97 2.31
C TRP A 126 -0.81 -9.22 2.72
N ARG A 127 -1.75 -9.09 1.78
CA ARG A 127 -3.19 -9.33 2.06
C ARG A 127 -3.48 -10.79 2.40
N VAL A 128 -2.82 -11.74 1.74
CA VAL A 128 -2.93 -13.18 2.05
C VAL A 128 -2.38 -13.49 3.43
N THR A 129 -1.19 -12.98 3.78
CA THR A 129 -0.61 -13.14 5.12
C THR A 129 -1.54 -12.59 6.19
N LYS A 130 -2.23 -11.47 5.92
CA LYS A 130 -3.26 -10.94 6.82
C LYS A 130 -4.43 -11.92 6.97
N VAL A 131 -4.99 -12.45 5.88
CA VAL A 131 -6.07 -13.47 5.95
C VAL A 131 -5.65 -14.68 6.80
N LEU A 132 -4.45 -15.21 6.57
CA LEU A 132 -3.90 -16.35 7.31
C LEU A 132 -3.79 -16.04 8.82
N THR A 133 -3.30 -14.85 9.16
CA THR A 133 -3.14 -14.40 10.55
C THR A 133 -4.48 -14.30 11.28
N GLU A 134 -5.45 -13.65 10.63
CA GLU A 134 -6.76 -13.43 11.25
C GLU A 134 -7.59 -14.73 11.32
N LEU A 135 -7.47 -15.60 10.31
CA LEU A 135 -8.09 -16.92 10.33
C LEU A 135 -7.51 -17.79 11.44
N SER A 136 -6.18 -17.76 11.65
CA SER A 136 -5.55 -18.44 12.79
C SER A 136 -6.11 -17.96 14.12
N THR A 137 -6.32 -16.64 14.27
CA THR A 137 -6.94 -16.05 15.47
C THR A 137 -8.36 -16.59 15.69
N LEU A 138 -9.18 -16.68 14.65
CA LEU A 138 -10.53 -17.24 14.74
C LEU A 138 -10.51 -18.74 15.09
N ILE A 139 -9.61 -19.52 14.50
CA ILE A 139 -9.47 -20.95 14.77
C ILE A 139 -9.01 -21.20 16.21
N ASN A 140 -8.13 -20.36 16.75
CA ASN A 140 -7.73 -20.41 18.16
C ASN A 140 -8.87 -20.10 19.13
N ALA A 141 -9.95 -19.45 18.67
CA ALA A 141 -11.14 -19.23 19.47
C ALA A 141 -12.08 -20.45 19.55
N ILE A 142 -11.82 -21.52 18.79
CA ILE A 142 -12.66 -22.73 18.81
C ILE A 142 -12.56 -23.41 20.19
N PRO A 143 -13.68 -23.60 20.91
CA PRO A 143 -13.66 -24.25 22.20
C PRO A 143 -13.39 -25.75 22.07
N LEU A 144 -12.42 -26.25 22.86
CA LEU A 144 -11.96 -27.65 22.85
C LEU A 144 -12.50 -28.47 24.05
N ASP A 145 -13.42 -27.89 24.83
CA ASP A 145 -14.08 -28.49 25.99
C ASP A 145 -15.46 -29.07 25.67
N GLY A 146 -15.87 -29.04 24.40
CA GLY A 146 -17.17 -29.53 23.93
C GLY A 146 -18.34 -28.59 24.21
N LYS A 147 -18.08 -27.34 24.61
CA LYS A 147 -19.10 -26.34 24.91
C LYS A 147 -19.01 -25.18 23.92
N THR A 148 -20.13 -24.49 23.72
CA THR A 148 -20.12 -23.22 22.97
C THR A 148 -19.39 -22.14 23.77
N LEU A 149 -18.91 -21.12 23.07
CA LEU A 149 -18.34 -19.93 23.71
C LEU A 149 -19.33 -19.30 24.69
N SER A 150 -18.80 -18.77 25.80
CA SER A 150 -19.57 -17.94 26.72
C SER A 150 -19.87 -16.59 26.07
N ASP A 151 -20.90 -15.88 26.57
CA ASP A 151 -21.23 -14.54 26.08
C ASP A 151 -20.04 -13.58 26.21
N ASP A 152 -19.23 -13.71 27.25
CA ASP A 152 -18.01 -12.91 27.42
C ASP A 152 -16.96 -13.15 26.33
N LYS A 153 -16.70 -14.42 25.95
CA LYS A 153 -15.74 -14.75 24.88
C LYS A 153 -16.29 -14.46 23.49
N LYS A 154 -17.61 -14.55 23.34
CA LYS A 154 -18.33 -14.21 22.11
C LYS A 154 -18.28 -12.70 21.84
N ASN A 155 -18.60 -11.88 22.85
CA ASN A 155 -18.76 -10.43 22.72
C ASN A 155 -17.51 -9.64 23.11
N GLY A 156 -16.53 -10.25 23.80
CA GLY A 156 -15.35 -9.54 24.31
C GLY A 156 -15.65 -8.66 25.53
N THR A 157 -16.70 -8.97 26.30
CA THR A 157 -17.17 -8.18 27.45
C THR A 157 -16.54 -8.57 28.79
N GLY A 158 -15.71 -9.63 28.80
CA GLY A 158 -15.06 -10.14 30.00
C GLY A 158 -13.75 -9.40 30.36
N LYS A 159 -13.18 -9.74 31.52
CA LYS A 159 -11.88 -9.20 32.00
C LYS A 159 -10.65 -9.65 31.18
N SER A 160 -10.84 -10.53 30.19
CA SER A 160 -9.78 -10.96 29.29
C SER A 160 -9.60 -9.94 28.17
N ASN A 161 -8.37 -9.44 27.98
CA ASN A 161 -7.97 -8.42 26.98
C ASN A 161 -8.10 -8.85 25.49
N GLY A 162 -9.13 -9.59 25.11
CA GLY A 162 -9.34 -10.09 23.75
C GLY A 162 -10.56 -9.47 23.08
N LYS A 163 -10.45 -9.14 21.79
CA LYS A 163 -11.61 -8.90 20.93
C LYS A 163 -12.43 -10.20 20.87
N GLY A 164 -13.75 -10.12 21.10
CA GLY A 164 -14.63 -11.30 21.11
C GLY A 164 -14.61 -12.06 19.77
N SER A 165 -15.02 -13.33 19.77
CA SER A 165 -15.02 -14.18 18.57
C SER A 165 -15.84 -13.58 17.40
N LEU A 166 -16.92 -12.83 17.68
CA LEU A 166 -17.69 -12.13 16.64
C LEU A 166 -16.87 -11.02 15.98
N ALA A 167 -16.12 -10.24 16.76
CA ALA A 167 -15.22 -9.22 16.23
C ALA A 167 -14.08 -9.86 15.43
N SER A 168 -13.51 -10.98 15.91
CA SER A 168 -12.51 -11.75 15.14
C SER A 168 -13.07 -12.23 13.80
N THR A 169 -14.34 -12.67 13.76
CA THR A 169 -14.99 -13.05 12.50
C THR A 169 -15.07 -11.87 11.52
N GLY A 170 -15.44 -10.68 12.01
CA GLY A 170 -15.47 -9.46 11.20
C GLY A 170 -14.09 -9.08 10.65
N ILE A 171 -13.04 -9.20 11.46
CA ILE A 171 -11.67 -8.92 11.01
C ILE A 171 -11.22 -9.90 9.91
N VAL A 172 -11.60 -11.19 10.00
CA VAL A 172 -11.35 -12.16 8.92
C VAL A 172 -12.10 -11.76 7.65
N TRP A 173 -13.35 -11.29 7.77
CA TRP A 173 -14.09 -10.81 6.60
C TRP A 173 -13.40 -9.63 5.94
N ASP A 174 -13.01 -8.61 6.71
CA ASP A 174 -12.30 -7.44 6.18
C ASP A 174 -11.00 -7.86 5.47
N ALA A 175 -10.26 -8.82 6.04
CA ALA A 175 -9.07 -9.37 5.40
C ALA A 175 -9.40 -10.10 4.08
N CYS A 176 -10.42 -10.95 4.05
CA CYS A 176 -10.86 -11.64 2.84
C CYS A 176 -11.37 -10.67 1.77
N ASP A 177 -12.19 -9.70 2.16
CA ASP A 177 -12.76 -8.67 1.29
C ASP A 177 -11.63 -7.83 0.66
N SER A 178 -10.54 -7.59 1.41
CA SER A 178 -9.35 -6.94 0.86
C SER A 178 -8.66 -7.76 -0.25
N VAL A 179 -8.59 -9.08 -0.14
CA VAL A 179 -8.04 -9.95 -1.20
C VAL A 179 -8.99 -9.99 -2.40
N ILE A 180 -10.28 -10.15 -2.15
CA ILE A 180 -11.34 -10.17 -3.17
C ILE A 180 -11.31 -8.90 -4.03
N ALA A 181 -11.10 -7.73 -3.40
CA ALA A 181 -11.03 -6.44 -4.09
C ALA A 181 -9.88 -6.34 -5.11
N LEU A 182 -8.81 -7.16 -4.99
CA LEU A 182 -7.72 -7.15 -5.97
C LEU A 182 -8.18 -7.59 -7.37
N LYS A 183 -9.20 -8.45 -7.46
CA LYS A 183 -9.76 -8.88 -8.77
C LYS A 183 -10.36 -7.73 -9.55
N THR A 184 -11.08 -6.84 -8.87
CA THR A 184 -11.68 -5.65 -9.49
C THR A 184 -10.66 -4.54 -9.70
N LEU A 185 -9.70 -4.41 -8.79
CA LEU A 185 -8.67 -3.38 -8.85
C LEU A 185 -7.67 -3.65 -9.98
N GLY A 186 -7.20 -4.89 -10.09
CA GLY A 186 -6.16 -5.30 -11.03
C GLY A 186 -4.85 -4.52 -10.85
N VAL A 187 -3.89 -4.77 -11.74
CA VAL A 187 -2.58 -4.10 -11.69
C VAL A 187 -2.71 -2.60 -11.97
N ALA A 188 -3.50 -2.23 -12.98
CA ALA A 188 -3.74 -0.83 -13.34
C ALA A 188 -4.36 -0.04 -12.17
N GLY A 189 -5.44 -0.57 -11.56
CA GLY A 189 -6.08 0.08 -10.44
C GLY A 189 -5.19 0.17 -9.21
N LEU A 190 -4.35 -0.83 -8.96
CA LEU A 190 -3.41 -0.80 -7.85
C LEU A 190 -2.35 0.28 -8.07
N ALA A 191 -1.78 0.38 -9.28
CA ALA A 191 -0.84 1.43 -9.63
C ALA A 191 -1.46 2.83 -9.52
N MET A 192 -2.71 3.01 -9.96
CA MET A 192 -3.45 4.26 -9.77
C MET A 192 -3.61 4.60 -8.29
N LYS A 193 -4.07 3.64 -7.49
CA LYS A 193 -4.26 3.84 -6.04
C LYS A 193 -2.96 4.24 -5.34
N LYS A 194 -1.85 3.56 -5.62
CA LYS A 194 -0.53 3.89 -5.05
C LYS A 194 -0.06 5.26 -5.49
N ALA A 195 -0.18 5.59 -6.77
CA ALA A 195 0.19 6.92 -7.25
C ALA A 195 -0.67 8.04 -6.65
N GLU A 196 -1.96 7.81 -6.43
CA GLU A 196 -2.82 8.78 -5.74
C GLU A 196 -2.41 8.93 -4.27
N GLU A 197 -2.15 7.83 -3.56
CA GLU A 197 -1.62 7.87 -2.18
C GLU A 197 -0.30 8.65 -2.10
N TYR A 198 0.64 8.40 -3.02
CA TYR A 198 1.92 9.13 -3.07
C TYR A 198 1.75 10.60 -3.44
N ARG A 199 0.84 10.91 -4.37
CA ARG A 199 0.50 12.30 -4.71
C ARG A 199 -0.02 13.04 -3.49
N ASP A 200 -0.91 12.41 -2.74
CA ASP A 200 -1.54 13.02 -1.58
C ASP A 200 -0.49 13.30 -0.50
N LEU A 201 0.48 12.39 -0.27
CA LEU A 201 1.63 12.66 0.60
C LEU A 201 2.46 13.88 0.17
N VAL A 202 2.77 14.01 -1.12
CA VAL A 202 3.51 15.19 -1.64
C VAL A 202 2.67 16.46 -1.50
N LYS A 203 1.35 16.36 -1.69
CA LYS A 203 0.43 17.48 -1.56
C LYS A 203 0.32 17.94 -0.12
N ASP A 204 0.22 17.02 0.83
CA ASP A 204 0.15 17.30 2.26
C ASP A 204 1.45 17.97 2.72
N ALA A 205 2.62 17.43 2.36
CA ALA A 205 3.92 18.04 2.68
C ALA A 205 4.09 19.44 2.05
N LEU A 206 3.57 19.67 0.84
CA LEU A 206 3.57 20.99 0.21
C LEU A 206 2.65 21.99 0.94
N GLU A 207 1.48 21.54 1.40
CA GLU A 207 0.54 22.37 2.16
C GLU A 207 1.11 22.69 3.55
N GLU A 208 1.77 21.73 4.20
CA GLU A 208 2.51 21.95 5.45
C GLU A 208 3.65 22.95 5.27
N LEU A 209 4.47 22.80 4.22
CA LEU A 209 5.57 23.72 3.94
C LEU A 209 5.08 25.14 3.59
N GLN A 210 3.90 25.27 2.98
CA GLN A 210 3.25 26.56 2.74
C GLN A 210 2.76 27.19 4.04
N ALA A 211 2.09 26.41 4.89
CA ALA A 211 1.65 26.88 6.19
C ALA A 211 2.84 27.35 7.03
N TRP A 212 3.92 26.56 7.10
CA TRP A 212 5.15 26.95 7.78
C TRP A 212 5.77 28.23 7.21
N ALA A 213 5.72 28.44 5.89
CA ALA A 213 6.22 29.68 5.29
C ALA A 213 5.35 30.91 5.62
N GLU A 214 4.08 30.71 5.95
CA GLU A 214 3.08 31.75 6.22
C GLU A 214 2.81 31.95 7.73
N GLU A 215 3.27 31.05 8.60
CA GLU A 215 3.08 31.13 10.05
C GLU A 215 3.70 32.41 10.64
N GLU A 216 2.84 33.24 11.23
CA GLU A 216 3.27 34.35 12.09
C GLU A 216 3.75 33.75 13.42
N SER A 217 4.92 34.18 13.90
CA SER A 217 5.39 33.81 15.23
C SER A 217 4.38 34.28 16.28
N ASP A 218 3.82 33.35 17.05
CA ASP A 218 3.06 33.58 18.31
C ASP A 218 3.94 34.16 19.44
N ASP A 219 5.00 34.91 19.09
CA ASP A 219 5.66 35.80 20.04
C ASP A 219 4.75 37.03 20.18
N GLU A 220 3.71 36.88 21.00
CA GLU A 220 2.99 37.99 21.61
C GLU A 220 4.02 38.94 22.25
N ASP A 221 3.85 40.22 21.91
CA ASP A 221 4.56 41.37 22.44
C ASP A 221 4.86 41.29 23.94
N ASP A 222 6.13 41.50 24.30
CA ASP A 222 6.46 42.11 25.59
C ASP A 222 7.63 43.09 25.38
N ASP A 223 7.35 44.18 24.67
CA ASP A 223 8.02 45.46 24.90
C ASP A 223 6.93 46.55 24.88
N GLU A 224 6.16 46.61 25.98
CA GLU A 224 5.58 47.87 26.43
C GLU A 224 6.69 48.92 26.61
N ASP A 225 6.41 50.14 26.14
CA ASP A 225 7.02 51.43 26.47
C ASP A 225 8.09 51.99 25.53
N SER A 226 7.64 52.77 24.53
CA SER A 226 7.79 54.23 24.61
C SER A 226 7.11 54.88 23.39
N GLY A 227 6.11 55.72 23.67
CA GLY A 227 5.34 56.41 22.64
C GLY A 227 6.16 57.41 21.82
N ASP A 228 5.78 57.56 20.56
CA ASP A 228 5.77 58.87 19.88
C ASP A 228 4.73 58.85 18.76
N GLU A 229 3.87 59.86 18.74
CA GLU A 229 2.90 60.10 17.67
C GLU A 229 3.66 60.62 16.44
N GLY A 230 3.91 59.75 15.46
CA GLY A 230 4.53 60.11 14.18
C GLY A 230 3.76 59.53 13.00
N ASP A 231 2.94 60.36 12.36
CA ASP A 231 2.27 60.11 11.08
C ASP A 231 3.31 59.99 9.95
N GLU A 232 3.91 58.81 9.79
CA GLU A 232 4.72 58.46 8.62
C GLU A 232 3.96 57.46 7.75
N LYS A 233 3.68 57.88 6.52
CA LYS A 233 3.14 57.06 5.44
C LYS A 233 4.07 55.88 5.20
N LYS A 234 3.72 54.69 5.71
CA LYS A 234 4.30 53.44 5.23
C LYS A 234 4.11 53.37 3.72
N ASP A 235 5.20 53.20 2.99
CA ASP A 235 5.18 53.10 1.53
C ASP A 235 4.38 51.86 1.13
N ALA A 236 3.70 51.87 -0.02
CA ALA A 236 3.01 50.68 -0.51
C ALA A 236 4.00 49.53 -0.75
N GLN A 237 5.28 49.85 -0.93
CA GLN A 237 6.39 48.90 -0.99
C GLN A 237 6.67 48.25 0.37
N ASP A 238 6.63 49.00 1.48
CA ASP A 238 6.84 48.45 2.83
C ASP A 238 5.70 47.51 3.26
N ILE A 239 4.48 47.76 2.80
CA ILE A 239 3.31 46.90 3.06
C ILE A 239 3.38 45.59 2.24
N VAL A 240 3.98 45.64 1.04
CA VAL A 240 4.21 44.45 0.21
C VAL A 240 5.41 43.66 0.74
N ASP A 241 6.46 44.33 1.21
CA ASP A 241 7.60 43.69 1.88
C ASP A 241 7.21 43.13 3.26
N ASP A 242 6.20 43.67 3.97
CA ASP A 242 5.61 43.06 5.17
C ASP A 242 4.77 41.81 4.81
N PHE A 243 4.08 41.83 3.66
CA PHE A 243 3.25 40.71 3.18
C PHE A 243 4.08 39.53 2.66
N PHE A 244 5.30 39.76 2.17
CA PHE A 244 6.29 38.71 1.83
C PHE A 244 7.37 38.52 2.92
N GLY A 245 7.43 39.42 3.90
CA GLY A 245 8.36 39.41 5.03
C GLY A 245 7.90 38.55 6.20
N SER A 246 6.75 37.90 6.09
CA SER A 246 6.22 36.97 7.09
C SER A 246 6.96 35.62 7.16
N GLN A 247 7.92 35.35 6.26
CA GLN A 247 8.86 34.22 6.38
C GLN A 247 9.92 34.47 7.47
N ARG A 248 9.49 34.75 8.71
CA ARG A 248 10.35 35.09 9.85
C ARG A 248 11.22 33.94 10.34
N HIS A 249 10.91 32.70 9.95
CA HIS A 249 11.82 31.55 10.15
C HIS A 249 13.16 31.74 9.42
N ILE A 250 13.17 32.46 8.29
CA ILE A 250 14.37 32.72 7.51
C ILE A 250 14.95 34.08 7.94
N PRO A 251 16.26 34.18 8.28
CA PRO A 251 16.90 35.45 8.66
C PRO A 251 16.67 36.56 7.62
N LYS A 252 16.50 37.81 8.05
CA LYS A 252 16.22 38.95 7.13
C LYS A 252 17.26 39.08 6.00
N ASP A 253 18.54 38.98 6.36
CA ASP A 253 19.66 39.09 5.42
C ASP A 253 19.72 37.94 4.39
N ASP A 254 19.07 36.81 4.68
CA ASP A 254 18.98 35.59 3.85
C ASP A 254 20.22 35.36 2.96
N PRO A 255 21.42 35.23 3.56
CA PRO A 255 22.68 35.21 2.82
C PRO A 255 22.76 34.02 1.84
N GLU A 256 21.99 32.96 2.13
CA GLU A 256 21.95 31.72 1.36
C GLU A 256 20.74 31.62 0.43
N LYS A 257 19.93 32.68 0.32
CA LYS A 257 18.76 32.79 -0.58
C LYS A 257 17.72 31.68 -0.35
N ILE A 258 17.52 31.28 0.90
CA ILE A 258 16.58 30.22 1.29
C ILE A 258 15.14 30.60 0.88
N ARG A 259 14.75 31.88 0.90
CA ARG A 259 13.42 32.31 0.45
C ARG A 259 13.19 32.00 -1.04
N GLU A 260 14.17 32.32 -1.88
CA GLU A 260 14.12 32.02 -3.33
C GLU A 260 14.02 30.50 -3.56
N LYS A 261 14.79 29.71 -2.81
CA LYS A 261 14.78 28.24 -2.88
C LYS A 261 13.44 27.64 -2.45
N LEU A 262 12.85 28.16 -1.39
CA LEU A 262 11.55 27.75 -0.86
C LEU A 262 10.44 28.01 -1.88
N GLU A 263 10.38 29.22 -2.44
CA GLU A 263 9.43 29.54 -3.51
C GLU A 263 9.57 28.63 -4.74
N SER A 264 10.81 28.42 -5.19
CA SER A 264 11.11 27.56 -6.33
C SER A 264 10.68 26.11 -6.07
N SER A 265 10.94 25.62 -4.85
CA SER A 265 10.54 24.28 -4.40
C SER A 265 9.03 24.13 -4.37
N MET A 266 8.29 25.06 -3.76
CA MET A 266 6.82 25.00 -3.75
C MET A 266 6.23 24.99 -5.16
N LYS A 267 6.75 25.82 -6.07
CA LYS A 267 6.32 25.85 -7.48
C LYS A 267 6.58 24.51 -8.18
N ARG A 268 7.75 23.89 -7.95
CA ARG A 268 8.12 22.60 -8.56
C ARG A 268 7.39 21.40 -7.94
N LEU A 269 7.15 21.40 -6.63
CA LEU A 269 6.31 20.40 -5.96
C LEU A 269 4.87 20.42 -6.51
N ARG A 270 4.31 21.62 -6.77
CA ARG A 270 3.01 21.73 -7.47
C ARG A 270 3.04 21.08 -8.87
N LEU A 271 4.13 21.25 -9.62
CA LEU A 271 4.30 20.58 -10.91
C LEU A 271 4.39 19.05 -10.75
N ILE A 272 5.07 18.56 -9.72
CA ILE A 272 5.11 17.13 -9.38
C ILE A 272 3.70 16.62 -9.08
N VAL A 273 2.91 17.31 -8.25
CA VAL A 273 1.50 16.91 -7.99
C VAL A 273 0.70 16.79 -9.30
N LEU A 274 0.88 17.73 -10.24
CA LEU A 274 0.27 17.65 -11.57
C LEU A 274 0.80 16.48 -12.41
N MET A 275 2.08 16.11 -12.25
CA MET A 275 2.69 14.95 -12.88
C MET A 275 2.01 13.66 -12.46
N TYR A 276 1.79 13.45 -11.16
CA TYR A 276 1.04 12.30 -10.65
C TYR A 276 -0.34 12.20 -11.29
N GLN A 277 -1.10 13.31 -11.30
CA GLN A 277 -2.44 13.35 -11.91
C GLN A 277 -2.41 13.02 -13.40
N ALA A 278 -1.44 13.56 -14.14
CA ALA A 278 -1.29 13.30 -15.56
C ALA A 278 -0.93 11.84 -15.86
N VAL A 279 -0.02 11.25 -15.08
CA VAL A 279 0.40 9.85 -15.18
C VAL A 279 -0.78 8.92 -14.91
N VAL A 280 -1.51 9.14 -13.81
CA VAL A 280 -2.71 8.34 -13.47
C VAL A 280 -3.72 8.39 -14.62
N LYS A 281 -4.07 9.60 -15.09
CA LYS A 281 -5.11 9.79 -16.10
C LYS A 281 -4.75 9.28 -17.49
N ARG A 282 -3.49 9.38 -17.91
CA ARG A 282 -3.07 9.19 -19.31
C ARG A 282 -2.10 8.03 -19.53
N ARG A 283 -1.62 7.39 -18.46
CA ARG A 283 -0.76 6.20 -18.52
C ARG A 283 -1.39 5.05 -17.76
N PHE A 284 -1.67 5.20 -16.48
CA PHE A 284 -2.18 4.06 -15.69
C PHE A 284 -3.61 3.69 -16.07
N ASN A 285 -4.47 4.66 -16.35
CA ASN A 285 -5.84 4.40 -16.81
C ASN A 285 -5.92 3.82 -18.24
N THR A 286 -4.82 3.88 -19.01
CA THR A 286 -4.73 3.29 -20.36
C THR A 286 -3.85 2.03 -20.38
N LEU A 287 -3.42 1.55 -19.21
CA LEU A 287 -2.59 0.36 -19.07
C LEU A 287 -3.34 -0.86 -19.65
N PRO A 288 -2.68 -1.68 -20.49
CA PRO A 288 -3.28 -2.94 -20.92
C PRO A 288 -3.50 -3.87 -19.72
N TYR A 289 -4.44 -4.80 -19.86
CA TYR A 289 -4.73 -5.78 -18.81
C TYR A 289 -3.49 -6.65 -18.54
N LEU A 290 -3.10 -6.72 -17.26
CA LEU A 290 -2.04 -7.58 -16.76
C LEU A 290 -2.63 -8.62 -15.79
N PRO A 291 -2.24 -9.90 -15.89
CA PRO A 291 -1.26 -10.45 -16.81
C PRO A 291 -1.90 -10.66 -18.20
N HIS A 292 -1.20 -10.28 -19.26
CA HIS A 292 -1.71 -10.49 -20.62
C HIS A 292 -1.40 -11.94 -21.06
N PRO A 293 -2.40 -12.76 -21.44
CA PRO A 293 -2.19 -14.17 -21.80
C PRO A 293 -1.30 -14.35 -23.04
N GLU A 294 -1.30 -13.38 -23.94
CA GLU A 294 -0.36 -13.28 -25.06
C GLU A 294 0.08 -11.83 -25.20
N LEU A 295 1.06 -11.34 -24.42
CA LEU A 295 1.59 -10.00 -24.70
C LEU A 295 1.92 -9.95 -26.21
N PRO A 296 1.29 -9.06 -26.99
CA PRO A 296 1.66 -8.87 -28.38
C PRO A 296 3.18 -8.71 -28.45
N ALA A 297 3.84 -9.24 -29.48
CA ALA A 297 5.30 -9.13 -29.61
C ALA A 297 5.78 -7.66 -29.56
N GLN A 298 4.88 -6.70 -29.78
CA GLN A 298 5.14 -5.26 -29.63
C GLN A 298 5.00 -4.70 -28.20
N LEU A 299 4.68 -5.50 -27.17
CA LEU A 299 4.57 -5.06 -25.77
C LEU A 299 5.51 -5.83 -24.82
N LYS A 300 6.23 -6.84 -25.34
CA LYS A 300 7.37 -7.50 -24.68
C LYS A 300 8.63 -6.65 -24.87
N GLU A 301 9.68 -6.86 -24.07
CA GLU A 301 11.00 -6.24 -24.29
C GLU A 301 11.35 -6.27 -25.78
N LYS A 302 11.35 -5.11 -26.43
CA LYS A 302 11.67 -5.00 -27.87
C LYS A 302 13.16 -5.07 -28.13
N SER A 303 13.96 -4.82 -27.10
CA SER A 303 15.42 -4.80 -27.09
C SER A 303 15.90 -4.85 -25.63
N SER A 304 17.20 -5.04 -25.41
CA SER A 304 17.83 -4.87 -24.09
C SER A 304 17.73 -3.45 -23.50
N GLU A 305 17.06 -2.52 -24.20
CA GLU A 305 16.86 -1.12 -23.80
C GLU A 305 15.37 -0.79 -23.56
N ASP A 306 14.45 -1.75 -23.76
CA ASP A 306 13.01 -1.60 -23.49
C ASP A 306 12.63 -2.51 -22.33
N PRO A 307 12.45 -1.97 -21.10
CA PRO A 307 12.17 -2.77 -19.89
C PRO A 307 10.82 -3.53 -19.96
N GLY A 308 10.00 -3.25 -20.98
CA GLY A 308 8.65 -3.79 -21.07
C GLY A 308 7.72 -3.17 -20.02
N ILE A 309 6.44 -3.51 -20.09
CA ILE A 309 5.39 -2.83 -19.31
C ILE A 309 5.55 -3.08 -17.80
N VAL A 310 5.88 -4.31 -17.42
CA VAL A 310 5.92 -4.75 -16.02
C VAL A 310 7.06 -4.04 -15.27
N GLU A 311 8.30 -4.14 -15.77
CA GLU A 311 9.46 -3.51 -15.15
C GLU A 311 9.35 -1.97 -15.21
N CYS A 312 8.86 -1.40 -16.32
CA CYS A 312 8.59 0.03 -16.39
C CYS A 312 7.62 0.50 -15.30
N LEU A 313 6.54 -0.26 -15.07
CA LEU A 313 5.56 0.10 -14.05
C LEU A 313 6.13 0.01 -12.63
N ASP A 314 6.89 -1.04 -12.32
CA ASP A 314 7.56 -1.17 -11.03
C ASP A 314 8.58 -0.06 -10.81
N GLU A 315 9.40 0.25 -11.82
CA GLU A 315 10.39 1.32 -11.72
C GLU A 315 9.73 2.69 -11.51
N VAL A 316 8.65 2.97 -12.24
CA VAL A 316 7.86 4.20 -12.07
C VAL A 316 7.30 4.29 -10.65
N LEU A 317 6.70 3.23 -10.12
CA LEU A 317 6.12 3.24 -8.77
C LEU A 317 7.19 3.39 -7.68
N VAL A 318 8.37 2.78 -7.86
CA VAL A 318 9.52 2.96 -6.96
C VAL A 318 9.99 4.42 -6.98
N ARG A 319 10.13 5.03 -8.16
CA ARG A 319 10.55 6.44 -8.28
C ARG A 319 9.50 7.40 -7.72
N MET A 320 8.21 7.11 -7.91
CA MET A 320 7.12 7.89 -7.33
C MET A 320 7.18 7.83 -5.79
N LYS A 321 7.30 6.64 -5.19
CA LYS A 321 7.52 6.53 -3.75
C LYS A 321 8.77 7.30 -3.31
N LYS A 322 9.88 7.19 -4.04
CA LYS A 322 11.11 7.94 -3.70
C LYS A 322 10.88 9.46 -3.68
N ILE A 323 10.05 9.99 -4.57
CA ILE A 323 9.72 11.42 -4.57
C ILE A 323 8.99 11.82 -3.28
N THR A 324 8.14 10.95 -2.72
CA THR A 324 7.47 11.25 -1.44
C THR A 324 8.50 11.33 -0.32
N ASP A 325 9.38 10.34 -0.23
CA ASP A 325 10.43 10.27 0.79
C ASP A 325 11.36 11.50 0.69
N LEU A 326 11.76 11.89 -0.54
CA LEU A 326 12.59 13.09 -0.77
C LEU A 326 11.86 14.41 -0.46
N THR A 327 10.54 14.45 -0.61
CA THR A 327 9.76 15.67 -0.31
C THR A 327 9.70 15.91 1.20
N ASP A 328 9.54 14.84 1.99
CA ASP A 328 9.58 14.88 3.46
C ASP A 328 10.95 15.31 3.97
N ASP A 329 12.02 14.73 3.41
CA ASP A 329 13.40 15.14 3.71
C ASP A 329 13.65 16.61 3.33
N LEU A 330 13.10 17.06 2.20
CA LEU A 330 13.25 18.45 1.72
C LEU A 330 12.55 19.43 2.67
N ALA A 331 11.33 19.11 3.13
CA ALA A 331 10.63 19.92 4.12
C ALA A 331 11.44 20.02 5.42
N SER A 332 11.96 18.89 5.91
CA SER A 332 12.83 18.84 7.09
C SER A 332 14.07 19.74 6.94
N ALA A 333 14.72 19.73 5.77
CA ALA A 333 15.87 20.59 5.49
C ALA A 333 15.51 22.09 5.47
N PHE A 334 14.29 22.46 5.04
CA PHE A 334 13.79 23.83 5.14
C PHE A 334 13.57 24.25 6.59
N TYR A 335 13.00 23.37 7.43
CA TYR A 335 12.80 23.65 8.85
C TYR A 335 14.13 23.88 9.59
N GLU A 336 15.17 23.16 9.20
CA GLU A 336 16.52 23.29 9.75
C GLU A 336 17.34 24.43 9.13
N LEU A 337 16.82 25.08 8.08
CA LEU A 337 17.50 26.12 7.29
C LEU A 337 18.85 25.65 6.71
N ASP A 338 19.00 24.35 6.43
CA ASP A 338 20.23 23.79 5.86
C ASP A 338 20.24 23.95 4.33
N SER A 339 20.78 25.09 3.88
CA SER A 339 20.88 25.45 2.46
C SER A 339 21.60 24.44 1.58
N ALA A 340 22.64 23.77 2.11
CA ALA A 340 23.39 22.78 1.33
C ALA A 340 22.57 21.49 1.13
N THR A 341 21.86 21.07 2.18
CA THR A 341 20.97 19.91 2.10
C THR A 341 19.73 20.21 1.24
N ILE A 342 19.18 21.43 1.34
CA ILE A 342 18.11 21.92 0.46
C ILE A 342 18.51 21.78 -1.02
N ASP A 343 19.67 22.31 -1.42
CA ASP A 343 20.11 22.26 -2.83
C ASP A 343 20.23 20.82 -3.35
N LYS A 344 20.82 19.94 -2.53
CA LYS A 344 20.97 18.52 -2.87
C LYS A 344 19.61 17.83 -3.03
N LEU A 345 18.70 18.00 -2.07
CA LEU A 345 17.38 17.35 -2.08
C LEU A 345 16.48 17.91 -3.17
N MET A 346 16.57 19.21 -3.44
CA MET A 346 15.97 19.83 -4.61
C MET A 346 16.39 19.08 -5.88
N ASP A 347 17.69 19.05 -6.19
CA ASP A 347 18.21 18.41 -7.39
C ASP A 347 17.79 16.94 -7.51
N GLU A 348 17.87 16.18 -6.41
CA GLU A 348 17.49 14.77 -6.38
C GLU A 348 15.99 14.57 -6.62
N THR A 349 15.13 15.40 -6.00
CA THR A 349 13.68 15.35 -6.17
C THR A 349 13.29 15.65 -7.61
N TRP A 350 13.83 16.73 -8.18
CA TRP A 350 13.53 17.14 -9.54
C TRP A 350 14.02 16.11 -10.55
N PHE A 351 15.26 15.65 -10.41
CA PHE A 351 15.84 14.62 -11.26
C PHE A 351 15.03 13.32 -11.21
N THR A 352 14.57 12.91 -10.03
CA THR A 352 13.71 11.73 -9.88
C THR A 352 12.39 11.95 -10.63
N GLY A 353 11.76 13.12 -10.51
CA GLY A 353 10.57 13.47 -11.30
C GLY A 353 10.80 13.44 -12.83
N PHE A 354 11.95 13.95 -13.29
CA PHE A 354 12.34 13.86 -14.71
C PHE A 354 12.44 12.42 -15.18
N ALA A 355 13.19 11.60 -14.45
CA ALA A 355 13.44 10.21 -14.80
C ALA A 355 12.12 9.40 -14.81
N THR A 356 11.22 9.65 -13.86
CA THR A 356 9.88 9.03 -13.86
C THR A 356 9.09 9.33 -15.12
N ILE A 357 9.06 10.60 -15.56
CA ILE A 357 8.34 10.98 -16.78
C ILE A 357 9.03 10.45 -18.05
N GLU A 358 10.36 10.38 -18.05
CA GLU A 358 11.13 9.87 -19.19
C GLU A 358 10.71 8.44 -19.55
N LEU A 359 10.51 7.58 -18.54
CA LEU A 359 10.02 6.20 -18.69
C LEU A 359 8.63 6.13 -19.35
N LEU A 360 7.82 7.18 -19.19
CA LEU A 360 6.42 7.24 -19.61
C LEU A 360 6.20 8.16 -20.82
N ILE A 361 7.26 8.66 -21.47
CA ILE A 361 7.13 9.60 -22.60
C ILE A 361 6.24 9.01 -23.70
N LYS A 362 6.49 7.76 -24.05
CA LYS A 362 5.69 7.03 -25.04
C LYS A 362 4.49 6.36 -24.36
N ASN A 363 3.42 6.16 -25.11
CA ASN A 363 2.32 5.31 -24.63
C ASN A 363 2.75 3.83 -24.60
N TRP A 364 1.87 2.95 -24.15
CA TRP A 364 2.16 1.52 -24.02
C TRP A 364 2.45 0.86 -25.37
N GLU A 365 1.96 1.41 -26.49
CA GLU A 365 2.29 0.96 -27.85
C GLU A 365 3.66 1.48 -28.35
N GLY A 366 4.37 2.29 -27.57
CA GLY A 366 5.65 2.91 -27.95
C GLY A 366 5.52 4.13 -28.88
N GLN A 367 4.33 4.70 -29.00
CA GLN A 367 4.01 5.84 -29.85
C GLN A 367 3.99 7.14 -29.05
N LYS A 368 4.13 8.26 -29.76
CA LYS A 368 3.97 9.60 -29.18
C LYS A 368 2.49 9.98 -29.20
N ASP A 369 2.05 10.63 -28.13
CA ASP A 369 0.66 11.08 -27.95
C ASP A 369 0.61 12.48 -27.31
N ASP A 370 -0.58 12.93 -26.94
CA ASP A 370 -0.79 14.21 -26.26
C ASP A 370 -0.05 14.28 -24.92
N PHE A 371 0.09 13.15 -24.21
CA PHE A 371 0.89 13.10 -22.99
C PHE A 371 2.36 13.29 -23.28
N THR A 372 2.92 12.75 -24.37
CA THR A 372 4.31 13.02 -24.78
C THR A 372 4.57 14.53 -24.90
N THR A 373 3.64 15.26 -25.53
CA THR A 373 3.75 16.72 -25.66
C THR A 373 3.66 17.42 -24.31
N TRP A 374 2.75 16.95 -23.43
CA TRP A 374 2.63 17.46 -22.07
C TRP A 374 3.89 17.19 -21.23
N ALA A 375 4.47 15.99 -21.35
CA ALA A 375 5.68 15.58 -20.66
C ALA A 375 6.86 16.49 -21.02
N TYR A 376 7.07 16.82 -22.30
CA TYR A 376 8.11 17.77 -22.69
C TYR A 376 7.89 19.18 -22.12
N LYS A 377 6.63 19.63 -22.03
CA LYS A 377 6.31 20.92 -21.39
C LYS A 377 6.59 20.90 -19.89
N PHE A 378 6.22 19.81 -19.21
CA PHE A 378 6.55 19.58 -17.80
C PHE A 378 8.06 19.62 -17.58
N GLN A 379 8.82 18.86 -18.38
CA GLN A 379 10.28 18.84 -18.29
C GLN A 379 10.89 20.23 -18.51
N LEU A 380 10.39 20.99 -19.48
CA LEU A 380 10.86 22.36 -19.72
C LEU A 380 10.54 23.28 -18.53
N ALA A 381 9.34 23.18 -17.95
CA ALA A 381 8.94 23.97 -16.80
C ALA A 381 9.77 23.65 -15.54
N MET A 382 10.09 22.37 -15.33
CA MET A 382 10.96 21.92 -14.24
C MET A 382 12.39 22.46 -14.39
N LYS A 383 12.96 22.42 -15.61
CA LYS A 383 14.32 22.92 -15.88
C LYS A 383 14.44 24.43 -15.78
N LYS A 384 13.38 25.15 -16.15
CA LYS A 384 13.47 26.60 -16.30
C LYS A 384 13.82 27.34 -15.01
N GLY A 385 13.60 26.74 -13.83
CA GLY A 385 14.02 27.28 -12.53
C GLY A 385 13.60 28.74 -12.36
N TRP A 386 12.43 28.95 -11.77
CA TRP A 386 11.83 30.28 -11.68
C TRP A 386 12.68 31.22 -10.85
#